data_AF-A0A4V2URW4-F1
#
_entry.id   AF-A0A4V2URW4-F1
#
_cell.length_a   1.000
_cell.length_b   1.000
_cell.length_c   1.000
_cell.angle_alpha   90.00
_cell.angle_beta   90.00
_cell.angle_gamma   90.00
#
_symmetry.space_group_name_H-M   'P 1'
#
loop_
_entity.id
_entity.type
_entity.pdbx_description
1 polymer ?
#
loop_
_entity_poly.entity_id
_entity_poly.type
_entity_poly.pdbx_seq_one_letter_code
_entity_poly.pdbx_strand_id
1 'polypeptide(L)'
;MSKNIPTRETIRRRTIAYMKELGTYKLQYNQLIEIYTDMIYQYNVLSRKFEEGEYSVIIATEKSEGKKNPVYTSLEGLRKDIGVYSDKLRLNPKAYNTEVEQPEQEKSPFAQLMEKYKGVGN
;
A
#
# COMPACT_ATOMS: atom_id res chain seq x y z
N MET A 1 3.07 -5.27 25.14
CA MET A 1 2.77 -6.39 24.23
C MET A 1 3.56 -6.19 22.95
N SER A 2 4.55 -7.04 22.66
CA SER A 2 5.26 -7.00 21.38
C SER A 2 4.27 -7.27 20.25
N LYS A 3 3.99 -6.27 19.40
CA LYS A 3 3.10 -6.47 18.24
C LYS A 3 3.72 -7.55 17.34
N ASN A 4 2.96 -8.60 17.06
CA ASN A 4 3.40 -9.65 16.14
C ASN A 4 3.56 -9.06 14.73
N ILE A 5 4.70 -9.36 14.09
CA ILE A 5 4.93 -8.98 12.70
C ILE A 5 3.96 -9.79 11.84
N PRO A 6 3.14 -9.15 10.98
CA PRO A 6 2.25 -9.87 10.07
C PRO A 6 3.05 -10.82 9.17
N THR A 7 2.52 -12.00 8.91
CA THR A 7 3.15 -12.93 7.98
C THR A 7 3.13 -12.37 6.56
N ARG A 8 4.09 -12.79 5.73
CA ARG A 8 4.16 -12.43 4.31
C ARG A 8 2.81 -12.67 3.59
N GLU A 9 2.20 -13.83 3.80
CA GLU A 9 0.91 -14.16 3.18
C GLU A 9 -0.24 -13.24 3.67
N THR A 10 -0.21 -12.85 4.95
CA THR A 10 -1.19 -11.89 5.47
C THR A 10 -1.07 -10.53 4.78
N ILE A 11 0.16 -10.07 4.56
CA ILE A 11 0.44 -8.81 3.85
C ILE A 11 -0.05 -8.94 2.40
N ARG A 12 0.30 -10.02 1.71
CA ARG A 12 -0.08 -10.30 0.33
C ARG A 12 -1.60 -10.25 0.14
N ARG A 13 -2.33 -10.98 0.97
CA ARG A 13 -3.79 -11.04 0.94
C ARG A 13 -4.42 -9.67 1.17
N ARG A 14 -3.88 -8.87 2.10
CA ARG A 14 -4.34 -7.49 2.35
C ARG A 14 -4.07 -6.60 1.14
N THR A 15 -2.89 -6.65 0.55
CA THR A 15 -2.56 -5.88 -0.66
C THR A 15 -3.53 -6.19 -1.80
N ILE A 16 -3.81 -7.47 -2.07
CA ILE A 16 -4.78 -7.87 -3.09
C ILE A 16 -6.18 -7.39 -2.74
N ALA A 17 -6.61 -7.50 -1.47
CA ALA A 17 -7.92 -7.05 -1.02
C ALA A 17 -8.09 -5.53 -1.26
N TYR A 18 -7.09 -4.73 -0.90
CA TYR A 18 -7.12 -3.28 -1.15
C TYR A 18 -7.16 -2.96 -2.63
N MET A 19 -6.33 -3.61 -3.45
CA MET A 19 -6.39 -3.39 -4.91
C MET A 19 -7.75 -3.77 -5.50
N LYS A 20 -8.43 -4.79 -4.96
CA LYS A 20 -9.78 -5.18 -5.41
C LYS A 20 -10.85 -4.18 -4.97
N GLU A 21 -10.82 -3.74 -3.72
CA GLU A 21 -11.71 -2.70 -3.18
C GLU A 21 -11.60 -1.40 -3.98
N LEU A 22 -10.39 -1.12 -4.44
CA LEU A 22 -10.07 0.06 -5.24
C LEU A 22 -10.26 -0.14 -6.76
N GLY A 23 -10.65 -1.33 -7.21
CA GLY A 23 -10.86 -1.63 -8.64
C GLY A 23 -9.59 -1.68 -9.49
N THR A 24 -8.40 -1.75 -8.90
CA THR A 24 -7.10 -1.69 -9.61
C THR A 24 -6.44 -3.05 -9.81
N TYR A 25 -6.92 -4.10 -9.14
CA TYR A 25 -6.34 -5.44 -9.23
C TYR A 25 -6.42 -6.02 -10.65
N LYS A 26 -5.26 -6.43 -11.18
CA LYS A 26 -5.14 -7.21 -12.42
C LYS A 26 -4.04 -8.26 -12.26
N LEU A 27 -4.17 -9.41 -12.92
CA LEU A 27 -3.21 -10.53 -12.81
C LEU A 27 -1.77 -10.12 -13.16
N GLN A 28 -1.62 -9.16 -14.08
CA GLN A 28 -0.35 -8.61 -14.53
C GLN A 28 0.43 -7.92 -13.39
N TYR A 29 -0.24 -7.54 -12.30
CA TYR A 29 0.41 -6.95 -11.13
C TYR A 29 0.97 -7.99 -10.15
N ASN A 30 0.73 -9.29 -10.32
CA ASN A 30 1.11 -10.31 -9.33
C ASN A 30 2.59 -10.24 -8.94
N GLN A 31 3.51 -10.15 -9.90
CA GLN A 31 4.94 -10.04 -9.60
C GLN A 31 5.25 -8.78 -8.77
N LEU A 32 4.58 -7.67 -9.09
CA LEU A 32 4.75 -6.40 -8.40
C LEU A 32 4.16 -6.45 -6.98
N ILE A 33 3.05 -7.19 -6.79
CA ILE A 33 2.44 -7.48 -5.50
C ILE A 33 3.38 -8.33 -4.63
N GLU A 34 4.06 -9.34 -5.20
CA GLU A 34 5.05 -10.14 -4.44
C GLU A 34 6.19 -9.26 -3.93
N ILE A 35 6.79 -8.43 -4.80
CA ILE A 35 7.89 -7.54 -4.43
C ILE A 35 7.44 -6.55 -3.36
N TYR A 36 6.27 -5.93 -3.53
CA TYR A 36 5.71 -5.01 -2.53
C TYR A 36 5.47 -5.69 -1.18
N THR A 37 4.95 -6.92 -1.21
CA THR A 37 4.72 -7.72 -0.02
C THR A 37 6.02 -8.00 0.72
N ASP A 38 7.07 -8.39 0.00
CA ASP A 38 8.39 -8.64 0.58
C ASP A 38 8.98 -7.38 1.22
N MET A 39 8.85 -6.22 0.58
CA MET A 39 9.32 -4.95 1.14
C MET A 39 8.59 -4.58 2.44
N ILE A 40 7.26 -4.74 2.49
CA ILE A 40 6.49 -4.47 3.71
C ILE A 40 6.89 -5.44 4.83
N TYR A 41 7.08 -6.73 4.51
CA TYR A 41 7.53 -7.72 5.49
C TYR A 41 8.92 -7.39 6.03
N GLN A 42 9.89 -7.11 5.15
CA GLN A 42 11.24 -6.71 5.52
C GLN A 42 11.24 -5.42 6.35
N TYR A 43 10.41 -4.44 5.97
CA TYR A 43 10.25 -3.20 6.72
C TYR A 43 9.77 -3.46 8.16
N ASN A 44 8.78 -4.33 8.36
CA ASN A 44 8.29 -4.67 9.69
C ASN A 44 9.36 -5.39 10.54
N VAL A 45 10.11 -6.31 9.92
CA VAL A 45 11.22 -7.01 10.60
C VAL A 45 12.33 -6.03 11.00
N LEU A 46 12.77 -5.18 10.09
CA LEU A 46 13.83 -4.20 10.36
C LEU A 46 13.37 -3.11 11.33
N SER A 47 12.10 -2.71 11.29
CA SER A 47 11.55 -1.72 12.24
C SER A 47 11.60 -2.25 13.66
N ARG A 48 11.28 -3.54 13.86
CA ARG A 48 11.41 -4.18 15.16
C ARG A 48 12.86 -4.29 15.63
N LYS A 49 13.79 -4.68 14.73
CA LYS A 49 15.22 -4.68 15.05
C LYS A 49 15.74 -3.28 15.41
N PHE A 50 15.21 -2.24 14.76
CA PHE A 50 15.57 -0.87 15.04
C PHE A 50 15.05 -0.40 16.40
N GLU A 51 13.84 -0.79 16.77
CA GLU A 51 13.27 -0.59 18.10
C GLU A 51 14.07 -1.33 19.19
N GLU A 52 14.42 -2.60 18.94
CA GLU A 52 15.27 -3.40 19.84
C GLU A 52 16.69 -2.79 20.01
N GLY A 53 17.17 -2.06 19.01
CA GLY A 53 18.40 -1.27 19.05
C GLY A 53 18.21 0.17 19.55
N GLU A 54 17.14 0.44 20.31
CA GLU A 54 16.79 1.72 20.92
C GLU A 54 16.75 2.89 19.92
N TYR A 55 16.38 2.61 18.68
CA TYR A 55 16.31 3.60 17.60
C TYR A 55 17.64 4.32 17.32
N SER A 56 18.77 3.68 17.61
CA SER A 56 20.09 4.28 17.43
C SER A 56 20.42 4.55 15.96
N VAL A 57 20.53 5.81 15.58
CA VAL A 57 20.84 6.24 14.20
C VAL A 57 22.35 6.16 13.91
N ILE A 58 23.19 6.27 14.93
CA ILE A 58 24.65 6.28 14.83
C ILE A 58 25.20 5.20 15.77
N ILE A 59 26.02 4.30 15.23
CA ILE A 59 26.69 3.26 16.00
C ILE A 59 28.15 3.69 16.20
N ALA A 60 28.62 3.64 17.43
CA ALA A 60 30.02 3.91 17.75
C ALA A 60 30.94 2.90 17.05
N THR A 61 32.07 3.37 16.55
CA THR A 61 33.11 2.53 15.96
C THR A 61 34.45 2.90 16.57
N GLU A 62 35.35 1.93 16.71
CA GLU A 62 36.61 2.05 17.45
C GLU A 62 37.53 3.22 17.00
N LYS A 63 37.32 3.81 15.82
CA LYS A 63 38.23 4.80 15.20
C LYS A 63 37.56 6.03 14.56
N SER A 64 36.27 6.32 14.79
CA SER A 64 35.62 7.52 14.21
C SER A 64 34.44 8.00 15.04
N GLU A 65 33.86 9.16 14.69
CA GLU A 65 32.64 9.76 15.27
C GLU A 65 31.35 8.90 15.14
N GLY A 66 31.50 7.60 14.88
CA GLY A 66 30.45 6.64 14.61
C GLY A 66 30.12 6.50 13.13
N LYS A 67 29.39 5.43 12.78
CA LYS A 67 28.82 5.21 11.44
C LYS A 67 27.30 5.17 11.52
N LYS A 68 26.64 5.56 10.44
CA LYS A 68 25.19 5.46 10.30
C LYS A 68 24.75 4.00 10.49
N ASN A 69 23.72 3.78 11.29
CA ASN A 69 23.20 2.44 11.56
C ASN A 69 22.74 1.78 10.23
N PRO A 70 23.25 0.59 9.88
CA PRO A 70 22.84 -0.11 8.67
C PRO A 70 21.33 -0.39 8.63
N VAL A 71 20.72 -0.76 9.76
CA VAL A 71 19.27 -1.01 9.87
C VAL A 71 18.49 0.26 9.55
N TYR A 72 18.90 1.39 10.13
CA TYR A 72 18.29 2.69 9.85
C TYR A 72 18.41 3.06 8.37
N THR A 73 19.58 2.83 7.77
CA THR A 73 19.83 3.11 6.35
C THR A 73 18.97 2.24 5.43
N SER A 74 18.82 0.94 5.73
CA SER A 74 17.91 0.05 5.00
C SER A 74 16.44 0.46 5.17
N LEU A 75 16.03 0.91 6.36
CA LEU A 75 14.68 1.42 6.60
C LEU A 75 14.37 2.68 5.80
N GLU A 76 15.32 3.61 5.65
CA GLU A 76 15.15 4.78 4.78
C GLU A 76 14.94 4.38 3.31
N GLY A 77 15.71 3.40 2.82
CA GLY A 77 15.54 2.85 1.47
C GLY A 77 14.17 2.22 1.27
N LEU A 78 13.80 1.29 2.16
CA LEU A 78 12.51 0.61 2.11
C LEU A 78 11.33 1.58 2.17
N ARG A 79 11.38 2.65 2.98
CA ARG A 79 10.30 3.65 3.03
C ARG A 79 10.08 4.32 1.68
N LYS A 80 11.16 4.64 0.96
CA LYS A 80 11.08 5.23 -0.39
C LYS A 80 10.52 4.22 -1.38
N ASP A 81 11.05 3.01 -1.40
CA ASP A 81 10.64 1.97 -2.35
C ASP A 81 9.20 1.51 -2.13
N ILE A 82 8.76 1.38 -0.88
CA ILE A 82 7.36 1.11 -0.52
C ILE A 82 6.45 2.18 -1.10
N GLY A 83 6.81 3.46 -0.99
CA GLY A 83 6.07 4.56 -1.61
C GLY A 83 5.96 4.38 -3.13
N VAL A 84 7.09 4.16 -3.81
CA VAL A 84 7.14 3.98 -5.27
C VAL A 84 6.27 2.81 -5.74
N TYR A 85 6.32 1.66 -5.07
CA TYR A 85 5.55 0.49 -5.48
C TYR A 85 4.08 0.59 -5.07
N SER A 86 3.77 1.25 -3.96
CA SER A 86 2.39 1.60 -3.60
C SER A 86 1.72 2.41 -4.70
N ASP A 87 2.45 3.38 -5.27
CA ASP A 87 1.96 4.21 -6.38
C ASP A 87 1.77 3.38 -7.66
N LYS A 88 2.72 2.49 -7.99
CA LYS A 88 2.61 1.59 -9.15
C LYS A 88 1.44 0.60 -9.03
N LEU A 89 1.15 0.14 -7.82
CA LEU A 89 -0.01 -0.70 -7.52
C LEU A 89 -1.31 0.10 -7.36
N ARG A 90 -1.24 1.43 -7.47
CA ARG A 90 -2.37 2.34 -7.30
C ARG A 90 -3.09 2.09 -5.97
N LEU A 91 -2.34 2.06 -4.88
CA LEU A 91 -2.86 1.92 -3.52
C LEU A 91 -3.06 3.28 -2.83
N ASN A 92 -2.69 4.38 -3.50
CA ASN A 92 -2.80 5.74 -2.94
C ASN A 92 -3.97 6.52 -3.56
N PRO A 93 -4.58 7.48 -2.83
CA PRO A 93 -5.65 8.31 -3.39
C PRO A 93 -5.25 9.13 -4.62
N LYS A 94 -3.96 9.51 -4.72
CA LYS A 94 -3.42 10.31 -5.83
C LYS A 94 -3.49 9.58 -7.18
N ALA A 95 -3.54 8.25 -7.18
CA ALA A 95 -3.65 7.44 -8.38
C ALA A 95 -5.06 7.44 -9.01
N TYR A 96 -6.10 7.94 -8.31
CA TYR A 96 -7.49 7.95 -8.79
C TYR A 96 -7.91 9.23 -9.50
N ASN A 97 -6.99 10.17 -9.75
CA ASN A 97 -7.29 11.33 -10.60
C ASN A 97 -7.57 10.96 -12.07
N THR A 98 -7.47 9.68 -12.43
CA THR A 98 -7.94 9.14 -13.70
C THR A 98 -9.23 8.41 -13.41
N GLU A 99 -10.36 9.06 -13.70
CA GLU A 99 -11.71 8.51 -13.89
C GLU A 99 -11.81 7.02 -13.55
N VAL A 100 -12.00 6.71 -12.26
CA VAL A 100 -12.40 5.36 -11.89
C VAL A 100 -13.78 5.21 -12.51
N GLU A 101 -13.90 4.33 -13.52
CA GLU A 101 -15.18 3.83 -13.99
C GLU A 101 -15.94 3.38 -12.75
N GLN A 102 -16.86 4.22 -12.29
CA GLN A 102 -17.73 3.81 -11.20
C GLN A 102 -18.43 2.54 -11.69
N PRO A 103 -18.48 1.47 -10.87
CA PRO A 103 -19.28 0.31 -11.25
C PRO A 103 -20.65 0.83 -11.66
N GLU A 104 -21.15 0.41 -12.84
CA GLU A 104 -22.44 0.87 -13.37
C GLU A 104 -23.46 0.83 -12.24
N GLN A 105 -23.76 1.99 -11.66
CA GLN A 105 -24.72 2.08 -10.59
C GLN A 105 -26.05 1.79 -11.25
N GLU A 106 -26.69 0.67 -10.86
CA GLU A 106 -28.08 0.42 -11.24
C GLU A 106 -28.87 1.70 -10.94
N LYS A 107 -29.53 2.24 -11.97
CA LYS A 107 -30.25 3.51 -11.86
C LYS A 107 -31.15 3.47 -10.64
N SER A 108 -30.98 4.42 -9.72
CA SER A 108 -31.84 4.56 -8.54
C SER A 108 -33.33 4.50 -8.95
N PRO A 109 -34.23 3.93 -8.13
CA PRO A 109 -35.66 3.91 -8.41
C PRO A 109 -36.23 5.30 -8.77
N PHE A 110 -35.66 6.36 -8.18
CA PHE A 110 -36.02 7.73 -8.52
C PHE A 110 -35.58 8.13 -9.94
N ALA A 111 -34.38 7.75 -10.36
CA ALA A 111 -33.90 8.02 -11.72
C ALA A 111 -34.76 7.30 -12.77
N GLN A 112 -35.15 6.05 -12.49
CA GLN A 112 -36.07 5.29 -13.34
C GLN A 112 -37.46 5.95 -13.41
N LEU A 113 -37.96 6.45 -12.28
CA LEU A 113 -39.23 7.19 -12.22
C LEU A 113 -39.17 8.46 -13.09
N MET A 114 -38.08 9.23 -13.00
CA MET A 114 -37.92 10.47 -13.76
C MET A 114 -37.83 10.24 -15.28
N GLU A 115 -37.17 9.17 -15.74
CA GLU A 115 -37.17 8.79 -17.16
C GLU A 115 -38.57 8.44 -17.65
N LYS A 116 -39.33 7.69 -16.84
CA LYS A 116 -40.72 7.32 -17.16
C LYS A 116 -41.61 8.55 -17.31
N TYR A 117 -41.42 9.60 -16.51
CA TYR A 117 -42.20 10.84 -16.63
C TYR A 117 -41.79 11.72 -17.81
N LYS A 118 -40.51 11.75 -18.18
CA LYS A 118 -40.04 12.51 -19.36
C LYS A 118 -40.53 11.92 -20.69
N GLY A 119 -40.88 10.64 -20.74
CA GLY A 119 -41.45 9.99 -21.93
C GLY A 119 -42.95 10.21 -22.16
N VAL A 120 -43.66 10.85 -21.23
CA VAL A 120 -45.14 11.02 -21.29
C VAL A 120 -45.53 12.46 -21.70
N GLY A 121 -44.54 13.30 -22.04
CA GLY A 121 -44.71 14.71 -22.40
C GLY A 121 -44.52 15.03 -23.89
N ASN A 122 -44.83 14.10 -24.80
CA ASN A 122 -44.98 14.36 -26.25
C ASN A 122 -46.37 13.93 -26.69
#